data_AF-A0AA50WMM5-F1
#
_entry.id   AF-A0AA50WMM5-F1
#
_cell.length_a   1.000
_cell.length_b   1.000
_cell.length_c   1.000
_cell.angle_alpha   90.00
_cell.angle_beta   90.00
_cell.angle_gamma   90.00
#
_symmetry.space_group_name_H-M   'P 1'
#
loop_
_entity.id
_entity.type
_entity.pdbx_description
1 polymer ?
#
loop_
_entity_poly.entity_id
_entity_poly.type
_entity_poly.pdbx_seq_one_letter_code
_entity_poly.pdbx_strand_id
1 'polypeptide(L)' 'IFLKYAKVEMAPPKLSEIPQIRAGIGKLLTTARTGAWRDQTVKQATLNVLVGMEVIFWFYIGECIGKRHIVGY' A
#
# COMPACT_ATOMS: atom_id res chain seq x y z
N ILE A 1 17.48 11.89 11.67
CA ILE A 1 16.68 10.65 11.91
C ILE A 1 15.76 10.38 10.72
N PHE A 2 14.87 11.32 10.36
CA PHE A 2 13.93 11.19 9.23
C PHE A 2 14.53 10.67 7.91
N LEU A 3 15.59 11.31 7.40
CA LEU A 3 16.24 10.94 6.14
C LEU A 3 16.78 9.49 6.10
N LYS A 4 17.12 8.91 7.26
CA LYS A 4 17.65 7.54 7.35
C LYS A 4 16.55 6.51 7.06
N TYR A 5 15.35 6.70 7.62
CA TYR A 5 14.21 5.81 7.43
C TYR A 5 13.53 6.06 6.08
N ALA A 6 13.36 7.33 5.70
CA ALA A 6 12.81 7.71 4.40
C ALA A 6 13.55 7.06 3.22
N LYS A 7 14.89 6.99 3.29
CA LYS A 7 15.72 6.38 2.24
C LYS A 7 15.50 4.87 2.09
N VAL A 8 15.06 4.18 3.14
CA VAL A 8 14.88 2.72 3.13
C VAL A 8 13.43 2.36 2.85
N GLU A 9 12.47 3.11 3.39
CA GLU A 9 11.05 2.76 3.33
C GLU A 9 10.29 3.45 2.18
N MET A 10 10.71 4.64 1.75
CA MET A 10 10.06 5.40 0.67
C MET A 10 10.83 5.34 -0.65
N ALA A 11 11.87 4.52 -0.74
CA ALA A 11 12.58 4.33 -2.01
C ALA A 11 11.72 3.56 -3.00
N PRO A 12 11.76 3.91 -4.30
CA PRO A 12 11.11 3.10 -5.31
C PRO A 12 11.70 1.68 -5.29
N PRO A 13 10.86 0.64 -5.43
CA PRO A 13 11.29 -0.74 -5.38
C PRO A 13 12.29 -1.04 -6.48
N LYS A 14 13.20 -2.00 -6.23
CA LYS A 14 14.13 -2.47 -7.26
C LYS A 14 13.39 -3.35 -8.26
N LEU A 15 13.84 -3.34 -9.51
CA LEU A 15 13.24 -4.19 -10.56
C LEU A 15 13.22 -5.68 -10.21
N SER A 16 14.21 -6.14 -9.42
CA SER A 16 14.28 -7.51 -8.92
C SER A 16 13.15 -7.88 -7.94
N GLU A 17 12.47 -6.91 -7.33
CA GLU A 17 11.42 -7.13 -6.33
C GLU A 17 10.02 -7.20 -6.98
N ILE A 18 9.89 -6.77 -8.24
CA ILE A 18 8.63 -6.78 -9.01
C ILE A 18 7.99 -8.18 -9.08
N PRO A 19 8.74 -9.28 -9.34
CA PRO A 19 8.15 -10.62 -9.36
C PRO A 19 7.55 -11.02 -8.00
N GLN A 20 8.19 -10.62 -6.90
CA GLN A 20 7.72 -10.90 -5.55
C GLN A 20 6.44 -10.12 -5.23
N ILE A 21 6.36 -8.85 -5.64
CA ILE A 21 5.16 -8.02 -5.52
C ILE A 21 3.99 -8.68 -6.29
N ARG A 22 4.23 -9.12 -7.52
CA ARG A 22 3.22 -9.80 -8.34
C ARG A 22 2.72 -11.10 -7.68
N ALA A 23 3.64 -11.89 -7.12
CA ALA A 23 3.28 -13.09 -6.38
C ALA A 23 2.44 -12.77 -5.12
N GLY A 24 2.78 -11.70 -4.40
CA GLY A 24 2.01 -11.21 -3.25
C GLY A 24 0.58 -10.82 -3.62
N ILE A 25 0.40 -10.06 -4.70
CA ILE A 25 -0.93 -9.71 -5.23
C ILE A 25 -1.72 -10.97 -5.61
N GLY A 26 -1.06 -11.92 -6.28
CA GLY A 26 -1.68 -13.21 -6.62
C GLY A 26 -2.21 -13.96 -5.40
N LYS A 27 -1.44 -13.99 -4.31
CA LYS A 27 -1.86 -14.61 -3.04
C LYS A 27 -3.02 -13.87 -2.38
N LEU A 28 -3.03 -12.54 -2.40
CA LEU A 28 -4.16 -11.76 -1.89
C LEU A 28 -5.46 -12.08 -2.66
N LEU A 29 -5.37 -12.21 -3.99
CA LEU A 29 -6.51 -12.56 -4.82
C LEU A 29 -7.03 -13.97 -4.54
N THR A 30 -6.14 -14.95 -4.34
CA THR A 30 -6.57 -16.30 -3.98
C THR A 30 -7.18 -16.34 -2.59
N THR A 31 -6.61 -15.66 -1.59
CA THR A 31 -7.18 -15.54 -0.23
C THR A 31 -8.56 -14.87 -0.24
N ALA A 32 -8.77 -13.86 -1.09
CA ALA A 32 -10.07 -13.23 -1.26
C ALA A 32 -11.11 -14.21 -1.86
N ARG A 33 -10.71 -14.96 -2.90
CA ARG A 33 -11.58 -15.95 -3.57
C ARG A 33 -11.92 -17.15 -2.70
N THR A 34 -10.98 -17.64 -1.89
CA THR A 34 -11.19 -18.81 -1.02
C THR A 34 -11.98 -18.47 0.25
N GLY A 35 -12.25 -17.20 0.53
CA GLY A 35 -12.97 -16.78 1.74
C GLY A 35 -12.14 -16.78 3.02
N ALA A 36 -10.83 -17.04 2.92
CA ALA A 36 -9.91 -17.10 4.06
C ALA A 36 -9.70 -15.75 4.77
N TRP A 37 -10.18 -14.64 4.19
CA TRP A 37 -10.22 -13.34 4.85
C TRP A 37 -11.11 -13.31 6.10
N ARG A 38 -12.07 -14.24 6.23
CA ARG A 38 -12.95 -14.35 7.40
C ARG A 38 -12.27 -14.95 8.64
N ASP A 39 -11.16 -15.65 8.46
CA ASP A 39 -10.40 -16.29 9.54
C ASP A 39 -9.40 -15.32 10.20
N GLN A 40 -9.32 -14.07 9.73
CA GLN A 40 -8.39 -13.08 10.25
C GLN A 40 -8.86 -12.51 11.59
N THR A 41 -7.94 -12.37 12.54
CA THR A 41 -8.22 -11.68 13.81
C THR A 41 -8.54 -10.20 13.56
N VAL A 42 -9.35 -9.58 14.42
CA VAL A 42 -9.72 -8.16 14.31
C VAL A 42 -8.48 -7.26 14.25
N LYS A 43 -7.47 -7.54 15.09
CA LYS A 43 -6.20 -6.81 15.08
C LYS A 43 -5.55 -6.81 13.69
N GLN A 44 -5.48 -7.97 13.05
CA GLN A 44 -4.85 -8.10 11.74
C GLN A 44 -5.68 -7.45 10.63
N ALA A 45 -7.00 -7.60 10.69
CA ALA A 45 -7.91 -6.92 9.78
C ALA A 45 -7.76 -5.39 9.86
N THR A 46 -7.72 -4.82 11.08
CA THR A 46 -7.52 -3.39 11.29
C THR A 46 -6.17 -2.92 10.74
N LEU A 47 -5.09 -3.65 10.98
CA LEU A 47 -3.77 -3.31 10.42
C LEU A 47 -3.77 -3.30 8.90
N ASN A 48 -4.37 -4.31 8.26
CA ASN A 48 -4.47 -4.38 6.80
C ASN A 48 -5.30 -3.23 6.23
N VAL A 49 -6.38 -2.83 6.91
CA VAL A 49 -7.20 -1.66 6.53
C VAL A 49 -6.39 -0.36 6.66
N LEU A 50 -5.62 -0.17 7.73
CA LEU A 50 -4.78 1.02 7.90
C LEU A 50 -3.75 1.15 6.79
N VAL A 51 -3.06 0.05 6.45
CA VAL A 51 -2.11 0.03 5.32
C VAL A 51 -2.83 0.31 4.00
N GLY A 52 -4.04 -0.25 3.80
CA GLY A 52 -4.85 0.04 2.63
C GLY A 52 -5.23 1.52 2.50
N MET A 53 -5.59 2.16 3.61
CA MET A 53 -5.87 3.60 3.65
C MET A 53 -4.62 4.45 3.36
N GLU A 54 -3.46 4.05 3.87
CA GLU A 54 -2.20 4.74 3.59
C GLU A 54 -1.91 4.80 2.08
N VAL A 55 -2.08 3.69 1.37
CA VAL A 55 -1.91 3.63 -0.10
C VAL A 55 -2.89 4.57 -0.82
N ILE A 56 -4.14 4.66 -0.35
CA ILE A 56 -5.14 5.59 -0.89
C ILE A 56 -4.72 7.05 -0.66
N PHE A 57 -4.18 7.38 0.51
CA PHE A 57 -3.70 8.74 0.76
C PHE A 57 -2.52 9.12 -0.13
N TRP A 58 -1.63 8.18 -0.43
CA TRP A 58 -0.55 8.40 -1.42
C TRP A 58 -1.09 8.72 -2.82
N PHE A 59 -2.20 8.10 -3.23
CA PHE A 59 -2.87 8.46 -4.49
C PHE A 59 -3.36 9.91 -4.48
N TYR A 60 -4.02 10.36 -3.41
CA TYR A 60 -4.48 11.75 -3.29
C TYR A 60 -3.33 12.77 -3.23
N ILE A 61 -2.21 12.42 -2.59
CA ILE A 61 -1.00 13.25 -2.64
C ILE A 61 -0.51 13.40 -4.10
N GLY A 62 -0.52 12.32 -4.88
CA GLY A 62 -0.23 12.35 -6.31
C GLY A 62 -1.20 13.24 -7.11
N GLU A 63 -2.49 13.18 -6.78
CA GLU A 63 -3.51 14.05 -7.39
C GLU A 63 -3.25 15.53 -7.09
N CYS A 64 -2.90 15.88 -5.84
CA CYS A 64 -2.52 17.24 -5.46
C CYS A 64 -1.28 17.73 -6.22
N ILE A 65 -0.28 16.86 -6.43
CA ILE A 65 0.91 17.18 -7.25
C ILE A 65 0.49 17.42 -8.71
N GLY A 66 -0.39 16.57 -9.25
CA GLY A 66 -0.88 16.66 -10.64
C GLY A 66 -1.70 17.93 -10.90
N LYS A 67 -2.56 18.31 -9.96
CA LYS A 67 -3.38 19.54 -10.02
C LYS A 67 -2.58 20.81 -9.68
N ARG A 68 -1.45 20.68 -8.98
CA ARG A 68 -0.61 21.79 -8.48
C ARG A 68 -1.30 22.71 -7.46
N HIS A 69 -2.45 22.29 -6.91
CA HIS A 69 -3.18 22.98 -5.87
C HIS A 69 -3.52 22.00 -4.74
N ILE A 70 -3.40 22.45 -3.49
CA ILE A 70 -3.68 21.63 -2.30
C ILE A 70 -5.18 21.63 -1.96
N VAL A 71 -5.91 22.67 -2.39
CA VAL A 71 -7.34 22.82 -2.14
C VAL A 71 -8.04 23.23 -3.43
N GLY A 72 -9.09 22.49 -3.80
CA GLY A 72 -9.87 22.77 -5.01
C GLY A 72 -9.16 22.40 -6.31
N TYR A 73 -9.84 22.65 -7.43
CA TYR A 73 -9.26 22.66 -8.77
C TYR A 73 -9.09 24.11 -9.21
#